data_AF-A0A7V5WLP7-F1
#
_entry.id   AF-A0A7V5WLP7-F1
#
_cell.length_a   1.000
_cell.length_b   1.000
_cell.length_c   1.000
_cell.angle_alpha   90.00
_cell.angle_beta   90.00
_cell.angle_gamma   90.00
#
_symmetry.space_group_name_H-M   'P 1'
#
loop_
_entity.id
_entity.type
_entity.pdbx_description
1 polymer ?
#
loop_
_entity_poly.entity_id
_entity_poly.type
_entity_poly.pdbx_seq_one_letter_code
_entity_poly.pdbx_strand_id
1 'polypeptide(L)'
;MLDQKELAFIKRRKRLTSSWQKLGIAMLAVLWVLFLWLFIKTPYLANPFFVSKALKNDSLDKSIIAMSSLFLPIVICLVFLTISVFILLGFSIINNEKKYLEIIDNLADD
;
A
#
# COMPACT_ATOMS: atom_id res chain seq x y z
N MET A 1 -16.35 36.31 5.73
CA MET A 1 -14.97 36.77 5.47
C MET A 1 -14.01 35.82 6.16
N LEU A 2 -13.34 34.96 5.40
CA LEU A 2 -12.30 34.06 5.92
C LEU A 2 -11.06 34.87 6.32
N ASP A 3 -10.47 34.54 7.48
CA ASP A 3 -9.28 35.23 7.97
C ASP A 3 -8.07 34.90 7.08
N GLN A 4 -7.10 35.82 6.94
CA GLN A 4 -5.92 35.59 6.09
C GLN A 4 -5.09 34.38 6.53
N LYS A 5 -5.16 34.03 7.82
CA LYS A 5 -4.52 32.83 8.38
C LYS A 5 -5.17 31.54 7.87
N GLU A 6 -6.48 31.53 7.68
CA GLU A 6 -7.24 30.37 7.19
C GLU A 6 -6.93 30.10 5.71
N LEU A 7 -6.85 31.16 4.89
CA LEU A 7 -6.44 31.06 3.49
C LEU A 7 -5.01 30.52 3.34
N ALA A 8 -4.07 30.96 4.19
CA ALA A 8 -2.72 30.44 4.19
C ALA A 8 -2.66 28.94 4.57
N PHE A 9 -3.49 28.52 5.53
CA PHE A 9 -3.61 27.12 5.94
C PHE A 9 -4.16 26.23 4.82
N ILE A 10 -5.23 26.67 4.14
CA ILE A 10 -5.85 25.98 3.01
C ILE A 10 -4.85 25.82 1.86
N LYS A 11 -4.12 26.88 1.49
CA LYS A 11 -3.13 26.84 0.40
C LYS A 11 -1.98 25.88 0.71
N ARG A 12 -1.55 25.79 1.97
CA ARG A 12 -0.51 24.86 2.42
C ARG A 12 -0.99 23.41 2.33
N ARG A 13 -2.21 23.12 2.78
CA ARG A 13 -2.84 21.80 2.66
C ARG A 13 -3.02 21.38 1.21
N LYS A 14 -3.54 22.24 0.33
CA LYS A 14 -3.71 21.95 -1.11
C LYS A 14 -2.40 21.49 -1.78
N ARG A 15 -1.26 22.08 -1.41
CA ARG A 15 0.07 21.68 -1.91
C ARG A 15 0.53 20.32 -1.38
N LEU A 16 0.26 20.03 -0.10
CA LEU A 16 0.51 18.72 0.52
C LEU A 16 -0.32 17.62 -0.14
N THR A 17 -1.62 17.86 -0.30
CA THR A 17 -2.60 16.98 -0.97
C THR A 17 -2.18 16.64 -2.41
N SER A 18 -1.73 17.64 -3.19
CA SER A 18 -1.23 17.43 -4.56
C SER A 18 0.06 16.62 -4.63
N SER A 19 0.99 16.89 -3.70
CA SER A 19 2.28 16.18 -3.64
C SER A 19 2.10 14.73 -3.19
N TRP A 20 1.16 14.49 -2.27
CA TRP A 20 0.84 13.15 -1.79
C TRP A 20 0.33 12.23 -2.89
N GLN A 21 -0.45 12.75 -3.84
CA GLN A 21 -0.97 11.94 -4.94
C GLN A 21 0.17 11.33 -5.79
N LYS A 22 1.22 12.12 -6.07
CA LYS A 22 2.42 11.63 -6.76
C LYS A 22 3.21 10.65 -5.90
N LEU A 23 3.39 10.98 -4.62
CA LEU A 23 4.10 10.14 -3.66
C LEU A 23 3.43 8.77 -3.48
N GLY A 24 2.12 8.74 -3.31
CA GLY A 24 1.34 7.52 -3.15
C GLY A 24 1.37 6.63 -4.39
N ILE A 25 1.33 7.21 -5.61
CA ILE A 25 1.48 6.46 -6.86
C ILE A 25 2.88 5.86 -6.94
N ALA A 26 3.91 6.65 -6.62
CA ALA A 26 5.29 6.17 -6.60
C ALA A 26 5.48 5.04 -5.57
N MET A 27 4.93 5.17 -4.36
CA MET A 27 4.98 4.13 -3.33
C MET A 27 4.28 2.85 -3.78
N LEU A 28 3.09 2.95 -4.39
CA LEU A 28 2.38 1.79 -4.96
C LEU A 28 3.19 1.13 -6.08
N ALA A 29 3.75 1.92 -7.00
CA ALA A 29 4.56 1.40 -8.08
C ALA A 29 5.79 0.64 -7.56
N VAL A 30 6.52 1.23 -6.61
CA VAL A 30 7.68 0.59 -5.97
C VAL A 30 7.26 -0.70 -5.25
N LEU A 31 6.12 -0.69 -4.54
CA LEU A 31 5.59 -1.85 -3.84
C LEU A 31 5.26 -3.00 -4.82
N TRP A 32 4.62 -2.70 -5.94
CA TRP A 32 4.31 -3.70 -6.98
C TRP A 32 5.56 -4.23 -7.68
N VAL A 33 6.54 -3.36 -7.98
CA VAL A 33 7.82 -3.78 -8.55
C VAL A 33 8.56 -4.71 -7.59
N LEU A 34 8.61 -4.37 -6.29
CA LEU A 34 9.20 -5.22 -5.26
C LEU A 34 8.49 -6.57 -5.15
N PHE A 35 7.16 -6.58 -5.19
CA PHE A 35 6.36 -7.80 -5.15
C PHE A 35 6.66 -8.72 -6.34
N LEU A 36 6.66 -8.18 -7.56
CA LEU A 36 6.99 -8.92 -8.79
C LEU A 36 8.44 -9.43 -8.76
N TRP A 37 9.38 -8.59 -8.33
CA TRP A 37 10.77 -8.97 -8.18
C TRP A 37 10.93 -10.14 -7.21
N LEU A 38 10.30 -10.06 -6.04
CA LEU A 38 10.32 -11.11 -5.01
C LEU A 38 9.74 -12.43 -5.55
N PHE A 39 8.67 -12.35 -6.34
CA PHE A 39 8.02 -13.51 -6.95
C PHE A 39 8.93 -14.23 -7.95
N ILE A 40 9.74 -13.49 -8.72
CA ILE A 40 10.66 -14.06 -9.73
C ILE A 40 11.96 -14.57 -9.08
N LYS A 41 12.59 -13.78 -8.22
CA LYS A 41 13.93 -14.08 -7.67
C LYS A 41 13.90 -15.10 -6.53
N THR A 42 12.81 -15.16 -5.76
CA THR A 42 12.69 -16.00 -4.57
C THR A 42 11.33 -16.70 -4.53
N PRO A 43 11.10 -17.69 -5.42
CA PRO A 43 9.83 -18.41 -5.49
C PRO A 43 9.51 -19.16 -4.19
N TYR A 44 10.52 -19.52 -3.39
CA TYR A 44 10.35 -20.15 -2.08
C TYR A 44 9.63 -19.25 -1.06
N LEU A 45 9.70 -17.92 -1.20
CA LEU A 45 9.05 -16.97 -0.30
C LEU A 45 7.66 -16.54 -0.76
N ALA A 46 7.28 -16.73 -2.02
CA ALA A 46 6.03 -16.19 -2.56
C ALA A 46 5.14 -17.23 -3.26
N ASN A 47 5.68 -18.39 -3.65
CA ASN A 47 4.95 -19.43 -4.37
C ASN A 47 4.79 -20.71 -3.52
N PRO A 48 3.62 -20.90 -2.86
CA PRO A 48 3.36 -22.08 -2.02
C PRO A 48 3.30 -23.40 -2.82
N PHE A 49 3.07 -23.33 -4.13
CA PHE A 49 3.09 -24.50 -5.02
C PHE A 49 4.51 -25.05 -5.24
N PHE A 50 5.52 -24.18 -5.25
CA PHE A 50 6.92 -24.59 -5.43
C PHE A 50 7.46 -25.26 -4.17
N VAL A 51 7.12 -24.69 -3.00
CA VAL A 51 7.48 -25.21 -1.68
C VAL A 51 6.84 -26.59 -1.44
N SER A 52 5.53 -26.74 -1.68
CA SER A 52 4.83 -28.02 -1.47
C SER A 52 5.33 -29.15 -2.39
N LYS A 53 5.79 -28.83 -3.60
CA LYS A 53 6.35 -29.82 -4.54
C LYS A 53 7.77 -30.26 -4.14
N ALA A 54 8.60 -29.34 -3.64
CA ALA A 54 9.93 -29.66 -3.12
C ALA A 54 9.88 -30.48 -1.81
N LEU A 55 8.85 -30.28 -0.99
CA LEU A 55 8.65 -30.97 0.28
C LEU A 55 8.15 -32.41 0.16
N LYS A 56 7.43 -32.74 -0.91
CA LYS A 56 7.00 -34.12 -1.16
C LYS A 56 8.15 -35.08 -1.47
N ASN A 57 9.31 -34.57 -1.88
CA ASN A 57 10.43 -35.39 -2.35
C ASN A 57 11.46 -35.77 -1.28
N ASP A 58 11.34 -35.29 -0.04
CA ASP A 58 12.33 -35.58 1.00
C ASP A 58 11.65 -35.83 2.35
N SER A 59 11.96 -36.99 2.93
CA SER A 59 11.33 -37.60 4.09
C SER A 59 11.65 -36.92 5.43
N LEU A 60 10.60 -36.82 6.27
CA LEU A 60 10.58 -37.10 7.72
C LEU A 60 11.67 -36.45 8.61
N ASP A 61 11.81 -35.14 8.54
CA ASP A 61 11.98 -34.25 9.73
C ASP A 61 11.47 -32.82 9.41
N LYS A 62 10.61 -32.75 8.39
CA LYS A 62 10.31 -31.52 7.65
C LYS A 62 8.96 -30.92 7.97
N SER A 63 8.09 -31.52 8.77
CA SER A 63 6.71 -31.02 8.95
C SER A 63 6.65 -29.60 9.54
N ILE A 64 7.49 -29.29 10.54
CA ILE A 64 7.57 -27.95 11.14
C ILE A 64 8.22 -26.94 10.15
N ILE A 65 9.24 -27.36 9.42
CA ILE A 65 9.89 -26.57 8.36
C ILE A 65 8.94 -26.36 7.15
N ALA A 66 8.08 -27.34 6.87
CA ALA A 66 7.10 -27.33 5.80
C ALA A 66 5.98 -26.35 6.09
N MET A 67 5.44 -26.40 7.31
CA MET A 67 4.40 -25.48 7.74
C MET A 67 4.92 -24.04 7.75
N SER A 68 6.08 -23.79 8.37
CA SER A 68 6.69 -22.45 8.38
C SER A 68 7.01 -21.93 6.98
N SER A 69 7.49 -22.79 6.06
CA SER A 69 7.73 -22.41 4.66
C SER A 69 6.45 -22.19 3.84
N LEU A 70 5.31 -22.77 4.25
CA LEU A 70 4.00 -22.55 3.61
C LEU A 70 3.30 -21.29 4.13
N PHE A 71 3.47 -20.96 5.42
CA PHE A 71 2.92 -19.72 5.97
C PHE A 71 3.69 -18.49 5.50
N LEU A 72 4.99 -18.61 5.23
CA LEU A 72 5.84 -17.51 4.76
C LEU A 72 5.25 -16.75 3.54
N PRO A 73 4.89 -17.41 2.42
CA PRO A 73 4.27 -16.74 1.27
C PRO A 73 2.91 -16.14 1.58
N ILE A 74 2.12 -16.80 2.44
CA ILE A 74 0.81 -16.28 2.84
C ILE A 74 0.98 -14.98 3.64
N VAL A 75 1.87 -14.98 4.64
CA VAL A 75 2.16 -13.80 5.48
C VAL A 75 2.73 -12.67 4.64
N ILE A 76 3.65 -12.94 3.72
CA ILE A 76 4.21 -11.93 2.82
C ILE A 76 3.12 -11.31 1.95
N CYS A 77 2.28 -12.12 1.31
CA CYS A 77 1.14 -11.62 0.54
C CYS A 77 0.19 -10.76 1.41
N LEU A 78 -0.08 -11.19 2.64
CA LEU A 78 -0.94 -10.47 3.58
C LEU A 78 -0.34 -9.11 3.96
N VAL A 79 0.97 -9.05 4.25
CA VAL A 79 1.68 -7.79 4.55
C VAL A 79 1.63 -6.84 3.36
N PHE A 80 1.94 -7.31 2.15
CA PHE A 80 1.85 -6.50 0.93
C PHE A 80 0.42 -5.99 0.71
N LEU A 81 -0.59 -6.84 0.91
CA LEU A 81 -1.99 -6.47 0.80
C LEU A 81 -2.37 -5.41 1.84
N THR A 82 -1.99 -5.59 3.11
CA THR A 82 -2.25 -4.63 4.19
C THR A 82 -1.61 -3.28 3.89
N ILE A 83 -0.33 -3.25 3.47
CA ILE A 83 0.34 -1.98 3.10
C ILE A 83 -0.37 -1.31 1.93
N SER A 84 -0.77 -2.09 0.92
CA SER A 84 -1.51 -1.57 -0.23
C SER A 84 -2.85 -0.94 0.17
N VAL A 85 -3.61 -1.59 1.07
CA VAL A 85 -4.85 -1.04 1.64
C VAL A 85 -4.60 0.26 2.39
N PHE A 86 -3.54 0.35 3.21
CA PHE A 86 -3.20 1.60 3.90
C PHE A 86 -2.91 2.75 2.93
N ILE A 87 -2.18 2.47 1.84
CA ILE A 87 -1.91 3.48 0.80
C ILE A 87 -3.23 3.92 0.14
N LEU A 88 -4.12 2.99 -0.21
CA LEU A 88 -5.42 3.29 -0.80
C LEU A 88 -6.33 4.09 0.14
N LEU A 89 -6.35 3.78 1.44
CA LEU A 89 -7.05 4.58 2.44
C LEU A 89 -6.50 6.01 2.50
N GLY A 90 -5.16 6.16 2.45
CA GLY A 90 -4.51 7.47 2.34
C GLY A 90 -4.99 8.25 1.11
N PHE A 91 -5.12 7.60 -0.04
CA PHE A 91 -5.72 8.20 -1.24
C PHE A 91 -7.18 8.61 -1.01
N SER A 92 -7.98 7.76 -0.38
CA SER A 92 -9.40 8.06 -0.13
C SER A 92 -9.59 9.26 0.78
N ILE A 93 -8.81 9.35 1.86
CA ILE A 93 -8.87 10.49 2.81
C ILE A 93 -8.54 11.79 2.09
N ILE A 94 -7.51 11.78 1.25
CA ILE A 94 -7.04 12.96 0.53
C ILE A 94 -8.00 13.37 -0.59
N ASN A 95 -8.66 12.41 -1.24
CA ASN A 95 -9.70 12.73 -2.21
C ASN A 95 -10.93 13.37 -1.54
N ASN A 96 -11.31 12.87 -0.35
CA ASN A 96 -12.36 13.50 0.45
C ASN A 96 -11.94 14.91 0.90
N GLU A 97 -10.69 15.11 1.32
CA GLU A 97 -10.17 16.43 1.70
C GLU A 97 -10.26 17.44 0.54
N LYS A 98 -9.95 17.03 -0.70
CA LYS A 98 -10.14 17.89 -1.88
C LYS A 98 -11.60 18.33 -2.05
N LYS A 99 -12.53 17.39 -1.88
CA LYS A 99 -13.97 17.66 -2.01
C LYS A 99 -14.46 18.64 -0.94
N TYR A 100 -13.99 18.50 0.30
CA TYR A 100 -14.33 19.45 1.37
C TYR A 100 -13.75 20.84 1.09
N LEU A 101 -12.51 20.92 0.60
CA LEU A 101 -11.89 22.20 0.23
C LEU A 101 -12.65 22.91 -0.90
N GLU A 102 -13.16 22.16 -1.89
CA GLU A 102 -13.96 22.70 -2.98
C GLU A 102 -15.33 23.23 -2.50
N ILE A 103 -15.98 22.54 -1.57
CA ILE A 103 -17.23 23.02 -0.95
C ILE A 103 -16.99 24.32 -0.17
N ILE A 104 -15.87 24.42 0.56
CA ILE A 104 -15.51 25.62 1.31
C ILE A 104 -15.23 26.80 0.37
N ASP A 105 -14.52 26.57 -0.75
CA ASP A 105 -14.27 27.61 -1.77
C ASP A 105 -15.60 28.13 -2.33
N ASN A 106 -16.51 27.24 -2.73
CA ASN A 106 -17.81 27.63 -3.28
C ASN A 106 -18.68 28.40 -2.28
N LEU A 107 -18.63 28.07 -0.99
CA LEU A 107 -19.37 28.78 0.06
C LEU A 107 -18.73 30.13 0.45
N ALA A 108 -17.48 30.38 0.06
CA ALA A 108 -16.78 31.62 0.35
C ALA A 108 -16.89 32.67 -0.77
N ASP A 109 -17.23 32.23 -1.98
CA ASP A 109 -17.47 33.09 -3.16
C ASP A 109 -18.94 33.59 -3.27
N ASP A 110 -19.87 32.99 -2.52
CA ASP A 110 -21.26 33.49 -2.29
C ASP A 110 -21.34 34.45 -1.07
#